data_AF-A0A7K5G1Z6-F1
#
_entry.id   AF-A0A7K5G1Z6-F1
#
_cell.length_a   1.000
_cell.length_b   1.000
_cell.length_c   1.000
_cell.angle_alpha   90.00
_cell.angle_beta   90.00
_cell.angle_gamma   90.00
#
_symmetry.space_group_name_H-M   'P 1'
#
loop_
_entity.id
_entity.type
_entity.pdbx_description
1 polymer ?
#
loop_
_entity_poly.entity_id
_entity_poly.type
_entity_poly.pdbx_seq_one_letter_code
_entity_poly.pdbx_strand_id
1 'polypeptide(L)' 'GKRLTPSVYLLPPPLEEMSGSRPTLSLTCLVRGFYPESISVEWQKNQDPLEASAYETTSPLKE' A
#
# COMPACT_ATOMS: atom_id res chain seq x y z
N GLY A 1 16.57 20.81 0.54
CA GLY A 1 15.88 20.54 1.81
C GLY A 1 16.09 19.09 2.21
N LYS A 2 15.88 18.76 3.49
CA LYS A 2 15.94 17.39 4.03
C LYS A 2 14.98 16.47 3.26
N ARG A 3 15.35 15.21 3.03
CA ARG A 3 14.48 14.16 2.46
C ARG A 3 14.66 12.91 3.30
N LEU A 4 13.58 12.18 3.52
CA LEU A 4 13.59 10.93 4.27
C LEU A 4 13.01 9.84 3.39
N THR A 5 13.74 8.73 3.28
CA THR A 5 13.31 7.56 2.52
C THR A 5 12.15 6.87 3.26
N PRO A 6 11.04 6.54 2.56
CA PRO A 6 9.95 5.81 3.18
C PRO A 6 10.39 4.43 3.65
N SER A 7 9.87 4.03 4.80
CA SER A 7 9.79 2.62 5.18
C SER A 7 8.49 2.04 4.61
N VAL A 8 8.59 0.94 3.87
CA VAL A 8 7.47 0.30 3.19
C VAL A 8 7.28 -1.11 3.71
N TYR A 9 6.05 -1.43 4.10
CA TYR A 9 5.67 -2.75 4.60
C TYR A 9 4.50 -3.27 3.78
N LEU A 10 4.69 -4.44 3.17
CA LEU A 10 3.62 -5.16 2.48
C LEU A 10 3.01 -6.16 3.46
N LEU A 11 1.77 -5.91 3.87
CA LEU A 11 1.04 -6.72 4.82
C LEU A 11 0.15 -7.72 4.06
N PRO A 12 0.16 -9.01 4.45
CA PRO A 12 -0.73 -10.00 3.88
C PRO A 12 -2.19 -9.72 4.28
N PRO A 13 -3.16 -10.41 3.66
CA PRO A 13 -4.53 -10.36 4.13
C PRO A 13 -4.60 -10.79 5.60
N PRO A 14 -5.50 -10.22 6.41
CA PRO A 14 -5.73 -10.69 7.77
C PRO A 14 -6.31 -12.10 7.77
N LEU A 15 -6.00 -12.89 8.81
CA LEU A 15 -6.37 -14.30 8.89
C LEU A 15 -7.89 -14.50 8.83
N GLU A 16 -8.66 -13.55 9.35
CA GLU A 16 -10.12 -13.54 9.32
C GLU A 16 -10.65 -13.43 7.88
N GLU A 17 -9.94 -12.72 6.99
CA GLU A 17 -10.27 -12.63 5.57
C GLU A 17 -9.95 -13.93 4.84
N MET A 18 -8.81 -14.55 5.15
CA MET A 18 -8.37 -15.82 4.55
C MET A 18 -9.18 -17.02 4.99
N SER A 19 -9.70 -17.01 6.22
CA SER A 19 -10.48 -18.11 6.78
C SER A 19 -11.97 -18.02 6.42
N GLY A 20 -12.41 -16.87 5.91
CA GLY A 20 -13.77 -16.64 5.43
C GLY A 20 -13.98 -17.07 3.99
N SER A 21 -15.25 -17.22 3.57
CA SER A 21 -15.63 -17.50 2.19
C SER A 21 -15.64 -16.23 1.30
N ARG A 22 -14.68 -15.33 1.50
CA ARG A 22 -14.61 -14.09 0.70
C ARG A 22 -14.03 -14.40 -0.68
N PRO A 23 -14.64 -13.87 -1.76
CA PRO A 23 -14.19 -14.14 -3.12
C PRO A 23 -12.86 -13.43 -3.46
N THR A 24 -12.46 -12.43 -2.67
CA THR A 24 -11.27 -11.61 -2.87
C THR A 24 -10.55 -11.41 -1.54
N LEU A 25 -9.23 -11.23 -1.61
CA LEU A 25 -8.35 -10.93 -0.48
C LEU A 25 -7.69 -9.58 -0.66
N SER A 26 -7.37 -8.90 0.45
CA SER A 26 -6.81 -7.56 0.43
C SER A 26 -5.33 -7.58 0.85
N LEU A 27 -4.46 -6.99 0.03
CA LEU A 27 -3.08 -6.67 0.43
C LEU A 27 -3.01 -5.22 0.88
N THR A 28 -2.27 -4.94 1.95
CA THR A 28 -2.10 -3.56 2.45
C THR A 28 -0.65 -3.13 2.33
N CYS A 29 -0.40 -1.99 1.69
CA CYS A 29 0.91 -1.34 1.67
C CYS A 29 0.93 -0.21 2.71
N LEU A 30 1.73 -0.37 3.77
CA LEU A 30 1.94 0.67 4.78
C LEU A 30 3.24 1.43 4.48
N VAL A 31 3.13 2.74 4.27
CA VAL A 31 4.26 3.63 3.98
C VAL A 31 4.40 4.66 5.11
N ARG A 32 5.58 4.76 5.73
CA ARG A 32 5.82 5.70 6.85
C ARG A 32 7.24 6.26 6.90
N GLY A 33 7.43 7.33 7.67
CA GLY A 33 8.74 7.91 7.97
C GLY A 33 9.41 8.67 6.82
N PHE A 34 8.63 9.18 5.87
CA PHE A 34 9.13 9.88 4.69
C PHE A 34 8.92 11.40 4.77
N TYR A 35 9.66 12.12 3.94
CA TYR A 35 9.49 13.57 3.75
C TYR A 35 10.07 13.95 2.37
N PRO A 36 9.39 14.82 1.59
CA PRO A 36 8.15 15.54 1.88
C PRO A 36 6.89 14.64 1.81
N GLU A 37 5.72 15.17 2.18
CA GLU A 37 4.44 14.44 2.16
C GLU A 37 3.97 14.05 0.75
N SER A 38 4.52 14.66 -0.31
CA SER A 38 4.18 14.32 -1.70
C SER A 38 4.85 13.01 -2.13
N ILE A 39 4.05 11.95 -2.21
CA ILE A 39 4.45 10.60 -2.63
C ILE A 39 3.38 9.99 -3.56
N SER A 40 3.79 9.07 -4.44
CA SER A 40 2.91 8.23 -5.25
C SER A 40 3.10 6.75 -4.87
N VAL A 41 2.02 5.97 -4.97
CA VAL A 41 2.03 4.52 -4.74
C VAL A 41 1.44 3.83 -5.96
N GLU A 42 2.15 2.84 -6.47
CA GLU A 42 1.76 2.04 -7.63
C GLU A 42 1.87 0.56 -7.29
N TRP A 43 0.89 -0.23 -7.72
CA TRP A 43 0.90 -1.67 -7.55
C TRP A 43 1.25 -2.38 -8.85
N GLN A 44 1.99 -3.48 -8.71
CA GLN A 44 2.33 -4.36 -9.83
C GLN A 44 1.95 -5.79 -9.48
N LYS A 45 1.47 -6.53 -10.46
CA LYS A 45 1.22 -7.97 -10.37
C LYS A 45 2.13 -8.67 -11.36
N ASN A 46 3.02 -9.52 -10.86
CA ASN A 46 4.01 -10.21 -11.70
C ASN A 46 4.87 -9.26 -12.55
N GLN A 47 5.22 -8.08 -11.99
CA GLN A 47 5.96 -7.00 -12.66
C GLN A 47 5.15 -6.19 -13.69
N ASP A 48 3.90 -6.58 -13.94
CA ASP A 48 2.99 -5.78 -14.77
C ASP A 48 2.29 -4.71 -13.90
N PRO A 49 2.32 -3.43 -14.29
CA PRO A 49 1.58 -2.37 -13.60
C PRO A 49 0.09 -2.67 -13.57
N LEU A 50 -0.53 -2.44 -12.41
CA LEU A 50 -1.98 -2.43 -12.29
C LEU A 50 -2.51 -1.04 -12.64
N GLU A 51 -3.69 -1.00 -13.25
CA GLU A 51 -4.43 0.24 -13.46
C GLU A 51 -4.69 0.93 -12.12
N ALA A 52 -4.61 2.27 -12.08
CA ALA A 52 -4.84 3.05 -10.86
C ALA A 52 -6.26 2.87 -10.29
N SER A 53 -7.22 2.40 -11.10
CA SER A 53 -8.58 2.06 -10.65
C SER A 53 -8.68 0.70 -9.95
N ALA A 54 -7.61 -0.11 -9.98
CA ALA A 54 -7.59 -1.45 -9.38
C ALA A 54 -7.15 -1.44 -7.90
N TYR A 55 -6.72 -0.30 -7.38
CA TYR A 55 -6.28 -0.14 -6.00
C TYR A 55 -6.63 1.23 -5.46
N GLU A 56 -6.81 1.29 -4.14
CA GLU A 56 -7.07 2.54 -3.43
C GLU A 56 -5.82 3.00 -2.67
N THR A 57 -5.64 4.31 -2.56
CA THR A 57 -4.56 4.92 -1.76
C THR A 57 -5.14 5.99 -0.85
N THR A 58 -4.40 6.31 0.21
CA THR A 58 -4.79 7.36 1.17
C THR A 58 -3.77 8.47 1.17
N SER A 59 -4.23 9.69 1.49
CA SER A 59 -3.32 10.79 1.80
C SER A 59 -2.51 10.45 3.05
N PRO A 60 -1.22 10.81 3.11
CA PRO A 60 -0.40 10.59 4.29
C PRO A 60 -0.99 11.30 5.51
N LEU A 61 -1.06 10.59 6.64
CA LEU A 61 -1.36 11.18 7.92
C LEU A 61 -0.06 11.66 8.56
N LYS A 62 -0.07 12.85 9.16
CA LYS A 62 1.04 13.30 10.00
C LYS A 62 1.11 12.40 11.22
N GLU A 63 2.30 11.86 11.48
CA GLU A 63 2.60 11.16 12.74
C GLU A 63 2.64 12.14 13.93
#